data_AF-A0A961HBK8-F1
#
_entry.id   AF-A0A961HBK8-F1
#
_cell.length_a   1.000
_cell.length_b   1.000
_cell.length_c   1.000
_cell.angle_alpha   90.00
_cell.angle_beta   90.00
_cell.angle_gamma   90.00
#
_symmetry.space_group_name_H-M   'P 1'
#
loop_
_entity.id
_entity.type
_entity.pdbx_description
1 polymer ?
#
loop_
_entity_poly.entity_id
_entity_poly.type
_entity_poly.pdbx_seq_one_letter_code
_entity_poly.pdbx_strand_id
1 'polypeptide(L)'
;IARVIEAAEKQDDPAVPVRMLQELHAAPLDLDLLGEAVARVREAGVTTAVRVSPQNAQALTPTLVAAGIDLLVIQGTIISAERVVQGRDGGEPLNLKTFISELDVPVVAGGVADHRTALHLMRTGAAGVIVGYGATSGVTTSDEVLGISVPMATAIADAAAARREYLDETGGRYVHVLADGDIHTSGELAKAIACGADAVMLGTPLATAAEALGGGWYWPSAAAHPSLPRGALLQVALGERPPLARVLNGPSNDPFGSLNVVGGLRRSMAKAGYCDLKEFQKVELTVGS
;
A
#
# COMPACT_ATOMS: atom_id res chain seq x y z
N ILE A 1 7.20 15.28 -11.91
CA ILE A 1 7.49 15.36 -10.46
C ILE A 1 7.96 16.76 -10.07
N ALA A 2 9.13 17.26 -10.50
CA ALA A 2 9.61 18.59 -10.13
C ALA A 2 8.59 19.73 -10.33
N ARG A 3 7.92 19.78 -11.49
CA ARG A 3 6.84 20.76 -11.76
C ARG A 3 5.66 20.70 -10.78
N VAL A 4 5.32 19.50 -10.30
CA VAL A 4 4.23 19.29 -9.34
C VAL A 4 4.65 19.78 -7.95
N ILE A 5 5.90 19.52 -7.56
CA ILE A 5 6.48 19.99 -6.29
C ILE A 5 6.54 21.53 -6.28
N GLU A 6 7.06 22.14 -7.34
CA GLU A 6 7.13 23.60 -7.47
C GLU A 6 5.74 24.24 -7.37
N ALA A 7 4.71 23.61 -7.96
CA ALA A 7 3.34 24.07 -7.84
C ALA A 7 2.79 23.95 -6.41
N ALA A 8 3.17 22.91 -5.67
CA ALA A 8 2.76 22.71 -4.28
C ALA A 8 3.47 23.68 -3.31
N GLU A 9 4.74 24.00 -3.56
CA GLU A 9 5.54 24.91 -2.73
C GLU A 9 5.08 26.37 -2.81
N LYS A 10 4.51 26.79 -3.94
CA LYS A 10 3.99 28.16 -4.08
C LYS A 10 2.80 28.45 -3.17
N GLN A 11 2.11 27.42 -2.67
CA GLN A 11 1.01 27.51 -1.69
C GLN A 11 -0.15 28.47 -2.02
N ASP A 12 -0.25 28.98 -3.26
CA ASP A 12 -1.27 29.96 -3.66
C ASP A 12 -2.67 29.33 -3.86
N ASP A 13 -2.73 28.14 -4.47
CA ASP A 13 -3.98 27.37 -4.70
C ASP A 13 -3.69 25.86 -4.60
N PRO A 14 -4.20 25.15 -3.57
CA PRO A 14 -3.95 23.72 -3.39
C PRO A 14 -4.54 22.85 -4.50
N ALA A 15 -5.44 23.38 -5.33
CA ALA A 15 -5.99 22.65 -6.47
C ALA A 15 -5.06 22.67 -7.71
N VAL A 16 -4.10 23.59 -7.81
CA VAL A 16 -3.12 23.63 -8.93
C VAL A 16 -2.33 22.33 -9.05
N PRO A 17 -1.64 21.83 -8.00
CA PRO A 17 -0.87 20.59 -8.13
C PRO A 17 -1.75 19.37 -8.40
N VAL A 18 -3.00 19.35 -7.90
CA VAL A 18 -3.98 18.28 -8.20
C VAL A 18 -4.38 18.29 -9.67
N ARG A 19 -4.70 19.46 -10.26
CA ARG A 19 -5.00 19.58 -11.69
C ARG A 19 -3.80 19.13 -12.54
N MET A 20 -2.59 19.50 -12.14
CA MET A 20 -1.37 19.06 -12.84
C MET A 20 -1.19 17.54 -12.76
N LEU A 21 -1.48 16.90 -11.63
CA LEU A 21 -1.47 15.44 -11.53
C LEU A 21 -2.50 14.79 -12.48
N GLN A 22 -3.70 15.35 -12.57
CA GLN A 22 -4.73 14.87 -13.50
C GLN A 22 -4.27 14.98 -14.96
N GLU A 23 -3.68 16.11 -15.35
CA GLU A 23 -3.12 16.31 -16.70
C GLU A 23 -2.01 15.30 -17.00
N LEU A 24 -1.08 15.07 -16.07
CA LEU A 24 0.03 14.13 -16.25
C LEU A 24 -0.46 12.67 -16.35
N HIS A 25 -1.46 12.29 -15.56
CA HIS A 25 -2.02 10.94 -15.57
C HIS A 25 -2.99 10.68 -16.72
N ALA A 26 -3.45 11.72 -17.43
CA ALA A 26 -4.27 11.59 -18.62
C ALA A 26 -3.45 11.26 -19.89
N ALA A 27 -2.13 11.43 -19.84
CA ALA A 27 -1.26 11.04 -20.95
C ALA A 27 -1.34 9.52 -21.19
N PRO A 28 -1.33 9.06 -22.46
CA PRO A 28 -1.35 7.64 -22.77
C PRO A 28 -0.11 6.95 -22.19
N LEU A 29 -0.31 5.74 -21.65
CA LEU A 29 0.77 4.95 -21.10
C LEU A 29 1.56 4.27 -22.23
N ASP A 30 2.85 4.56 -22.30
CA ASP A 30 3.79 3.88 -23.20
C ASP A 30 4.26 2.57 -22.55
N LEU A 31 3.92 1.44 -23.17
CA LEU A 31 4.21 0.11 -22.65
C LEU A 31 5.69 -0.26 -22.79
N ASP A 32 6.39 0.29 -23.78
CA ASP A 32 7.83 0.05 -23.96
C ASP A 32 8.60 0.76 -22.86
N LEU A 33 8.25 2.03 -22.59
CA LEU A 33 8.83 2.78 -21.47
C LEU A 33 8.51 2.15 -20.11
N LEU A 34 7.31 1.57 -19.95
CA LEU A 34 6.96 0.82 -18.74
C LEU A 34 7.87 -0.42 -18.59
N GLY A 35 8.05 -1.18 -19.66
CA GLY A 35 8.93 -2.36 -19.67
C GLY A 35 10.38 -2.00 -19.35
N GLU A 36 10.92 -0.93 -19.93
CA GLU A 36 12.28 -0.43 -19.64
C GLU A 36 12.45 0.01 -18.19
N ALA A 37 11.44 0.68 -17.62
CA ALA A 37 11.47 1.10 -16.22
C ALA A 37 11.52 -0.10 -15.27
N VAL A 38 10.75 -1.16 -15.55
CA VAL A 38 10.78 -2.41 -14.78
C VAL A 38 12.12 -3.13 -14.96
N ALA A 39 12.61 -3.24 -16.19
CA ALA A 39 13.90 -3.87 -16.50
C ALA A 39 15.06 -3.21 -15.73
N ARG A 40 15.05 -1.87 -15.61
CA ARG A 40 16.06 -1.13 -14.84
C ARG A 40 16.10 -1.51 -13.36
N VAL A 41 14.94 -1.72 -12.73
CA VAL A 41 14.87 -2.15 -11.32
C VAL A 41 15.36 -3.60 -11.19
N ARG A 42 14.92 -4.46 -12.09
CA ARG A 42 15.33 -5.87 -12.14
C ARG A 42 16.85 -6.02 -12.32
N GLU A 43 17.45 -5.24 -13.22
CA GLU A 43 18.90 -5.24 -13.48
C GLU A 43 19.74 -4.79 -12.29
N ALA A 44 19.15 -4.07 -11.32
CA ALA A 44 19.80 -3.78 -10.05
C ALA A 44 19.90 -5.01 -9.12
N GLY A 45 19.33 -6.16 -9.49
CA GLY A 45 19.42 -7.42 -8.75
C GLY A 45 18.56 -7.47 -7.49
N VAL A 46 17.49 -6.67 -7.45
CA VAL A 46 16.54 -6.59 -6.32
C VAL A 46 15.18 -7.18 -6.71
N THR A 47 14.39 -7.59 -5.71
CA THR A 47 13.01 -8.02 -5.93
C THR A 47 12.20 -6.91 -6.59
N THR A 48 11.63 -7.22 -7.75
CA THR A 48 10.90 -6.27 -8.59
C THR A 48 9.40 -6.53 -8.45
N ALA A 49 8.76 -5.74 -7.59
CA ALA A 49 7.31 -5.75 -7.41
C ALA A 49 6.67 -4.56 -8.14
N VAL A 50 5.60 -4.79 -8.89
CA VAL A 50 4.88 -3.71 -9.60
C VAL A 50 3.41 -3.68 -9.22
N ARG A 51 2.92 -2.49 -8.91
CA ARG A 51 1.50 -2.24 -8.63
C ARG A 51 0.74 -1.87 -9.90
N VAL A 52 -0.42 -2.50 -10.08
CA VAL A 52 -1.44 -2.15 -11.06
C VAL A 52 -2.76 -1.81 -10.35
N SER A 53 -3.58 -0.97 -10.99
CA SER A 53 -4.96 -0.79 -10.55
C SER A 53 -5.79 -2.02 -10.96
N PRO A 54 -6.86 -2.39 -10.23
CA PRO A 54 -7.74 -3.47 -10.63
C PRO A 54 -8.32 -3.28 -12.05
N GLN A 55 -8.58 -2.04 -12.44
CA GLN A 55 -9.11 -1.67 -13.76
C GLN A 55 -8.15 -2.02 -14.90
N ASN A 56 -6.84 -1.92 -14.67
CA ASN A 56 -5.82 -2.08 -15.70
C ASN A 56 -5.00 -3.35 -15.54
N ALA A 57 -5.30 -4.19 -14.54
CA ALA A 57 -4.50 -5.36 -14.21
C ALA A 57 -4.37 -6.32 -15.41
N GLN A 58 -5.48 -6.65 -16.07
CA GLN A 58 -5.45 -7.55 -17.24
C GLN A 58 -4.66 -6.98 -18.42
N ALA A 59 -4.76 -5.66 -18.67
CA ALA A 59 -4.11 -5.03 -19.81
C ALA A 59 -2.59 -4.85 -19.61
N LEU A 60 -2.14 -4.53 -18.39
CA LEU A 60 -0.73 -4.19 -18.13
C LEU A 60 0.12 -5.39 -17.75
N THR A 61 -0.47 -6.41 -17.13
CA THR A 61 0.28 -7.55 -16.59
C THR A 61 1.12 -8.30 -17.63
N PRO A 62 0.66 -8.55 -18.87
CA PRO A 62 1.49 -9.23 -19.87
C PRO A 62 2.83 -8.53 -20.13
N THR A 63 2.81 -7.20 -20.26
CA THR A 63 4.03 -6.39 -20.42
C THR A 63 4.94 -6.47 -19.19
N LEU A 64 4.36 -6.41 -18.00
CA LEU A 64 5.11 -6.46 -16.74
C LEU A 64 5.77 -7.83 -16.52
N VAL A 65 5.06 -8.92 -16.81
CA VAL A 65 5.60 -10.29 -16.75
C VAL A 65 6.71 -10.48 -17.78
N ALA A 66 6.53 -9.99 -19.02
CA ALA A 66 7.58 -10.02 -20.03
C ALA A 66 8.82 -9.20 -19.62
N ALA A 67 8.62 -8.11 -18.87
CA ALA A 67 9.68 -7.32 -18.27
C ALA A 67 10.30 -7.96 -17.00
N GLY A 68 9.81 -9.12 -16.56
CA GLY A 68 10.42 -9.92 -15.50
C GLY A 68 10.18 -9.39 -14.09
N ILE A 69 8.92 -9.06 -13.75
CA ILE A 69 8.52 -8.83 -12.36
C ILE A 69 8.60 -10.13 -11.53
N ASP A 70 8.94 -10.01 -10.25
CA ASP A 70 8.92 -11.12 -9.29
C ASP A 70 7.58 -11.23 -8.56
N LEU A 71 6.84 -10.12 -8.46
CA LEU A 71 5.59 -10.03 -7.70
C LEU A 71 4.66 -8.99 -8.31
N LEU A 72 3.39 -9.35 -8.49
CA LEU A 72 2.35 -8.43 -8.95
C LEU A 72 1.53 -7.93 -7.76
N VAL A 73 1.30 -6.63 -7.68
CA VAL A 73 0.42 -6.01 -6.67
C VAL A 73 -0.83 -5.45 -7.36
N ILE A 74 -2.00 -6.03 -7.12
CA ILE A 74 -3.28 -5.49 -7.60
C ILE A 74 -3.89 -4.67 -6.47
N GLN A 75 -3.74 -3.34 -6.55
CA GLN A 75 -4.14 -2.46 -5.44
C GLN A 75 -5.10 -1.37 -5.90
N GLY A 76 -6.30 -1.34 -5.33
CA GLY A 76 -7.19 -0.17 -5.29
C GLY A 76 -7.27 0.40 -3.88
N THR A 77 -7.93 1.55 -3.70
CA THR A 77 -8.21 2.06 -2.34
C THR A 77 -9.10 1.08 -1.57
N ILE A 78 -10.17 0.61 -2.20
CA ILE A 78 -11.03 -0.47 -1.69
C ILE A 78 -11.36 -1.37 -2.88
N ILE A 79 -11.23 -2.68 -2.71
CA ILE A 79 -11.58 -3.65 -3.75
C ILE A 79 -12.55 -4.69 -3.22
N SER A 80 -13.34 -5.25 -4.11
CA SER A 80 -14.11 -6.47 -3.88
C SER A 80 -13.57 -7.58 -4.78
N ALA A 81 -13.70 -8.83 -4.35
CA ALA A 81 -13.34 -9.98 -5.18
C ALA A 81 -14.27 -10.16 -6.39
N GLU A 82 -15.53 -9.72 -6.26
CA GLU A 82 -16.54 -9.72 -7.32
C GLU A 82 -16.84 -8.27 -7.70
N ARG A 83 -16.54 -7.89 -8.94
CA ARG A 83 -16.95 -6.60 -9.50
C ARG A 83 -18.28 -6.78 -10.22
N VAL A 84 -19.37 -6.26 -9.66
CA VAL A 84 -20.66 -6.20 -10.35
C VAL A 84 -20.65 -4.96 -11.24
N VAL A 85 -20.32 -5.12 -12.53
CA VAL A 85 -20.46 -4.04 -13.51
C VAL A 85 -21.91 -4.01 -13.99
N GLN A 86 -22.72 -3.10 -13.47
CA GLN A 86 -23.97 -2.69 -14.11
C GLN A 86 -23.74 -1.41 -14.91
N GLY A 87 -23.40 -1.55 -16.19
CA GLY A 87 -23.60 -0.53 -17.23
C GLY A 87 -22.53 0.54 -17.43
N ARG A 88 -22.45 0.97 -18.71
CA ARG A 88 -21.72 2.07 -19.37
C ARG A 88 -20.26 1.87 -19.81
N ASP A 89 -19.43 1.13 -19.08
CA ASP A 89 -18.09 0.75 -19.55
C ASP A 89 -18.07 -0.75 -19.86
N GLY A 90 -18.33 -1.11 -21.13
CA GLY A 90 -18.59 -2.48 -21.60
C GLY A 90 -17.41 -3.47 -21.55
N GLY A 91 -16.56 -3.42 -20.53
CA GLY A 91 -15.54 -4.42 -20.26
C GLY A 91 -16.08 -5.60 -19.44
N GLU A 92 -15.60 -6.80 -19.74
CA GLU A 92 -15.87 -7.98 -18.91
C GLU A 92 -15.26 -7.78 -17.50
N PRO A 93 -16.01 -8.05 -16.41
CA PRO A 93 -15.46 -7.94 -15.07
C PRO A 93 -14.25 -8.87 -14.90
N LEU A 94 -13.12 -8.33 -14.43
CA LEU A 94 -11.93 -9.13 -14.14
C LEU A 94 -12.26 -10.20 -13.09
N ASN A 95 -12.25 -11.47 -13.50
CA ASN A 95 -12.32 -12.58 -12.56
C ASN A 95 -10.93 -12.79 -11.95
N LEU A 96 -10.73 -12.22 -10.76
CA LEU A 96 -9.45 -12.28 -10.05
C LEU A 96 -8.99 -13.72 -9.76
N LYS A 97 -9.91 -14.68 -9.58
CA LYS A 97 -9.54 -16.08 -9.34
C LYS A 97 -8.86 -16.69 -10.56
N THR A 98 -9.51 -16.60 -11.72
CA THR A 98 -8.93 -17.12 -12.97
C THR A 98 -7.63 -16.39 -13.30
N PHE A 99 -7.67 -15.05 -13.23
CA PHE A 99 -6.53 -14.21 -13.54
C PHE A 99 -5.31 -14.51 -12.67
N ILE A 100 -5.47 -14.63 -11.35
CA ILE A 100 -4.35 -14.94 -10.45
C ILE A 100 -3.85 -16.37 -10.67
N SER A 101 -4.74 -17.32 -10.94
CA SER A 101 -4.35 -18.73 -11.14
C SER A 101 -3.56 -18.99 -12.42
N GLU A 102 -3.65 -18.11 -13.41
CA GLU A 102 -2.95 -18.21 -14.70
C GLU A 102 -1.55 -17.57 -14.67
N LEU A 103 -1.20 -16.87 -13.58
CA LEU A 103 0.08 -16.20 -13.43
C LEU A 103 1.08 -17.08 -12.68
N ASP A 104 2.29 -17.18 -13.22
CA ASP A 104 3.41 -17.87 -12.57
C ASP A 104 4.09 -17.01 -11.48
N VAL A 105 3.71 -15.74 -11.35
CA VAL A 105 4.22 -14.82 -10.33
C VAL A 105 3.23 -14.70 -9.16
N PRO A 106 3.72 -14.64 -7.92
CA PRO A 106 2.85 -14.40 -6.76
C PRO A 106 2.11 -13.07 -6.89
N VAL A 107 0.82 -13.08 -6.56
CA VAL A 107 -0.03 -11.89 -6.58
C VAL A 107 -0.42 -11.48 -5.16
N VAL A 108 -0.23 -10.20 -4.85
CA VAL A 108 -0.78 -9.55 -3.66
C VAL A 108 -1.95 -8.66 -4.09
N ALA A 109 -3.10 -8.73 -3.40
CA ALA A 109 -4.30 -7.98 -3.77
C ALA A 109 -4.96 -7.24 -2.60
N GLY A 110 -5.45 -6.02 -2.82
CA GLY A 110 -6.25 -5.25 -1.84
C GLY A 110 -6.61 -3.86 -2.37
N GLY A 111 -7.06 -2.88 -1.59
CA GLY A 111 -7.32 -2.87 -0.15
C GLY A 111 -8.63 -3.51 0.28
N VAL A 112 -8.58 -4.30 1.35
CA VAL A 112 -9.75 -4.87 2.03
C VAL A 112 -9.91 -4.27 3.42
N ALA A 113 -11.14 -4.26 3.92
CA ALA A 113 -11.46 -3.71 5.24
C ALA A 113 -12.24 -4.68 6.14
N ASP A 114 -12.61 -5.86 5.64
CA ASP A 114 -13.49 -6.80 6.33
C ASP A 114 -13.08 -8.26 6.09
N HIS A 115 -13.49 -9.14 7.01
CA HIS A 115 -13.22 -10.59 7.00
C HIS A 115 -13.66 -11.26 5.70
N ARG A 116 -14.88 -10.98 5.23
CA ARG A 116 -15.48 -11.69 4.09
C ARG A 116 -14.71 -11.37 2.81
N THR A 117 -14.41 -10.10 2.56
CA THR A 117 -13.64 -9.68 1.39
C THR A 117 -12.22 -10.22 1.45
N ALA A 118 -11.58 -10.18 2.63
CA ALA A 118 -10.25 -10.78 2.83
C ALA A 118 -10.25 -12.29 2.51
N LEU A 119 -11.21 -13.06 3.04
CA LEU A 119 -11.34 -14.48 2.78
C LEU A 119 -11.62 -14.79 1.29
N HIS A 120 -12.42 -13.96 0.63
CA HIS A 120 -12.70 -14.11 -0.80
C HIS A 120 -11.45 -13.89 -1.65
N LEU A 121 -10.64 -12.86 -1.37
CA LEU A 121 -9.32 -12.69 -1.99
C LEU A 121 -8.35 -13.83 -1.60
N MET A 122 -8.48 -14.34 -0.38
CA MET A 122 -7.98 -15.63 0.09
C MET A 122 -8.04 -16.71 -1.01
N ARG A 123 -9.29 -16.98 -1.36
CA ARG A 123 -9.73 -18.04 -2.27
C ARG A 123 -9.43 -17.78 -3.75
N THR A 124 -9.04 -16.56 -4.15
CA THR A 124 -8.58 -16.31 -5.53
C THR A 124 -7.19 -16.90 -5.79
N GLY A 125 -6.46 -17.22 -4.73
CA GLY A 125 -5.08 -17.70 -4.83
C GLY A 125 -4.04 -16.59 -4.62
N ALA A 126 -4.43 -15.43 -4.09
CA ALA A 126 -3.48 -14.41 -3.69
C ALA A 126 -2.45 -14.96 -2.67
N ALA A 127 -1.19 -14.57 -2.82
CA ALA A 127 -0.12 -14.86 -1.85
C ALA A 127 -0.15 -13.90 -0.65
N GLY A 128 -0.78 -12.73 -0.82
CA GLY A 128 -1.02 -11.79 0.26
C GLY A 128 -2.25 -10.91 -0.01
N VAL A 129 -2.85 -10.40 1.06
CA VAL A 129 -3.93 -9.42 1.03
C VAL A 129 -3.48 -8.11 1.65
N ILE A 130 -3.74 -7.00 0.97
CA ILE A 130 -3.51 -5.66 1.51
C ILE A 130 -4.77 -5.23 2.27
N VAL A 131 -4.61 -4.84 3.53
CA VAL A 131 -5.67 -4.40 4.43
C VAL A 131 -5.54 -2.91 4.67
N GLY A 132 -6.65 -2.18 4.51
CA GLY A 132 -6.67 -0.73 4.52
C GLY A 132 -6.61 -0.13 3.12
N TYR A 133 -6.65 1.20 3.06
CA TYR A 133 -6.81 1.97 1.83
C TYR A 133 -5.67 2.99 1.61
N GLY A 134 -4.55 2.80 2.30
CA GLY A 134 -3.43 3.74 2.31
C GLY A 134 -3.73 5.01 3.10
N ALA A 135 -4.51 4.90 4.17
CA ALA A 135 -4.90 6.02 5.03
C ALA A 135 -3.69 6.82 5.52
N THR A 136 -3.74 8.13 5.31
CA THR A 136 -2.77 9.10 5.83
C THR A 136 -3.37 10.49 5.69
N SER A 137 -2.83 11.47 6.40
CA SER A 137 -3.15 12.88 6.14
C SER A 137 -3.02 13.18 4.63
N GLY A 138 -4.01 13.88 4.09
CA GLY A 138 -4.10 14.19 2.66
C GLY A 138 -4.66 13.06 1.77
N VAL A 139 -4.94 11.86 2.28
CA VAL A 139 -5.80 10.89 1.59
C VAL A 139 -7.24 11.15 2.00
N THR A 140 -8.07 11.56 1.03
CA THR A 140 -9.44 12.03 1.29
C THR A 140 -10.51 11.06 0.78
N THR A 141 -10.11 9.82 0.46
CA THR A 141 -11.08 8.76 0.12
C THR A 141 -12.05 8.50 1.27
N SER A 142 -11.64 8.80 2.51
CA SER A 142 -12.43 8.64 3.72
C SER A 142 -13.44 9.77 3.89
N ASP A 143 -13.46 10.43 5.06
CA ASP A 143 -14.58 11.20 5.57
C ASP A 143 -14.94 12.40 4.69
N GLU A 144 -13.96 12.97 3.98
CA GLU A 144 -14.16 14.20 3.22
C GLU A 144 -14.85 13.99 1.86
N VAL A 145 -14.54 12.91 1.14
CA VAL A 145 -15.08 12.70 -0.23
C VAL A 145 -16.15 11.61 -0.28
N LEU A 146 -15.94 10.46 0.38
CA LEU A 146 -16.86 9.32 0.29
C LEU A 146 -17.50 8.90 1.62
N GLY A 147 -17.00 9.38 2.77
CA GLY A 147 -17.49 8.98 4.08
C GLY A 147 -17.10 7.55 4.47
N ILE A 148 -16.00 7.02 3.93
CA ILE A 148 -15.57 5.62 4.15
C ILE A 148 -14.27 5.57 4.95
N SER A 149 -14.39 5.42 6.27
CA SER A 149 -13.25 5.23 7.17
C SER A 149 -13.04 3.75 7.50
N VAL A 150 -11.77 3.32 7.62
CA VAL A 150 -11.38 1.94 7.93
C VAL A 150 -10.62 1.91 9.25
N PRO A 151 -11.23 1.43 10.35
CA PRO A 151 -10.53 1.26 11.62
C PRO A 151 -9.45 0.18 11.49
N MET A 152 -8.20 0.60 11.27
CA MET A 152 -7.10 -0.30 10.86
C MET A 152 -6.86 -1.47 11.82
N ALA A 153 -6.93 -1.25 13.13
CA ALA A 153 -6.76 -2.34 14.11
C ALA A 153 -7.80 -3.46 13.92
N THR A 154 -9.08 -3.09 13.77
CA THR A 154 -10.18 -4.03 13.53
C THR A 154 -10.03 -4.71 12.17
N ALA A 155 -9.78 -3.93 11.11
CA ALA A 155 -9.64 -4.47 9.76
C ALA A 155 -8.49 -5.48 9.65
N ILE A 156 -7.35 -5.21 10.28
CA ILE A 156 -6.22 -6.13 10.33
C ILE A 156 -6.58 -7.39 11.12
N ALA A 157 -7.22 -7.26 12.27
CA ALA A 157 -7.64 -8.39 13.09
C ALA A 157 -8.65 -9.29 12.36
N ASP A 158 -9.61 -8.71 11.64
CA ASP A 158 -10.60 -9.41 10.82
C ASP A 158 -9.95 -10.14 9.65
N ALA A 159 -9.02 -9.50 8.93
CA ALA A 159 -8.27 -10.14 7.86
C ALA A 159 -7.36 -11.26 8.40
N ALA A 160 -6.77 -11.07 9.59
CA ALA A 160 -5.99 -12.10 10.27
C ALA A 160 -6.86 -13.29 10.70
N ALA A 161 -8.14 -13.08 11.05
CA ALA A 161 -9.11 -14.12 11.31
C ALA A 161 -9.49 -14.88 10.04
N ALA A 162 -9.78 -14.17 8.95
CA ALA A 162 -10.02 -14.75 7.62
C ALA A 162 -8.83 -15.62 7.16
N ARG A 163 -7.60 -15.17 7.42
CA ARG A 163 -6.38 -15.94 7.11
C ARG A 163 -6.34 -17.25 7.88
N ARG A 164 -6.70 -17.26 9.17
CA ARG A 164 -6.74 -18.49 9.97
C ARG A 164 -7.79 -19.46 9.44
N GLU A 165 -8.99 -18.97 9.14
CA GLU A 165 -10.05 -19.78 8.53
C GLU A 165 -9.59 -20.39 7.20
N TYR A 166 -8.95 -19.58 6.33
CA TYR A 166 -8.43 -20.06 5.05
C TYR A 166 -7.28 -21.07 5.22
N LEU A 167 -6.42 -20.87 6.21
CA LEU A 167 -5.33 -21.80 6.54
C LEU A 167 -5.91 -23.18 6.92
N ASP A 168 -6.97 -23.20 7.71
CA ASP A 168 -7.67 -24.42 8.12
C ASP A 168 -8.43 -25.05 6.93
N GLU A 169 -9.15 -24.24 6.14
CA GLU A 169 -9.88 -24.68 4.93
C GLU A 169 -8.98 -25.38 3.91
N THR A 170 -7.76 -24.87 3.74
CA THR A 170 -6.79 -25.37 2.76
C THR A 170 -5.81 -26.39 3.32
N GLY A 171 -5.83 -26.65 4.63
CA GLY A 171 -4.90 -27.56 5.30
C GLY A 171 -3.44 -27.06 5.33
N GLY A 172 -3.20 -25.75 5.24
CA GLY A 172 -1.85 -25.19 5.41
C GLY A 172 -1.44 -24.05 4.48
N ARG A 173 -2.31 -23.54 3.61
CA ARG A 173 -1.96 -22.39 2.76
C ARG A 173 -2.02 -21.09 3.56
N TYR A 174 -0.85 -20.56 3.90
CA TYR A 174 -0.73 -19.28 4.59
C TYR A 174 -0.76 -18.12 3.59
N VAL A 175 -1.68 -17.17 3.78
CA VAL A 175 -1.74 -15.94 2.98
C VAL A 175 -1.35 -14.75 3.84
N HIS A 176 -0.39 -13.96 3.37
CA HIS A 176 0.13 -12.83 4.14
C HIS A 176 -0.90 -11.71 4.29
N VAL A 177 -0.94 -11.08 5.46
CA VAL A 177 -1.73 -9.87 5.72
C VAL A 177 -0.78 -8.67 5.72
N LEU A 178 -0.98 -7.73 4.79
CA LEU A 178 -0.16 -6.53 4.65
C LEU A 178 -0.99 -5.30 5.06
N ALA A 179 -0.61 -4.62 6.14
CA ALA A 179 -1.33 -3.42 6.57
C ALA A 179 -0.89 -2.19 5.76
N ASP A 180 -1.85 -1.45 5.19
CA ASP A 180 -1.63 -0.24 4.39
C ASP A 180 -2.61 0.87 4.80
N GLY A 181 -2.16 1.74 5.70
CA GLY A 181 -2.92 2.87 6.21
C GLY A 181 -2.70 3.12 7.70
N ASP A 182 -2.72 4.39 8.10
CA ASP A 182 -2.54 4.89 9.49
C ASP A 182 -1.25 4.40 10.17
N ILE A 183 -0.16 4.28 9.39
CA ILE A 183 1.17 3.91 9.88
C ILE A 183 2.14 5.05 9.56
N HIS A 184 2.36 5.92 10.55
CA HIS A 184 3.24 7.09 10.45
C HIS A 184 4.51 6.93 11.31
N THR A 185 4.42 6.11 12.36
CA THR A 185 5.47 5.93 13.36
C THR A 185 5.81 4.46 13.55
N SER A 186 6.97 4.20 14.15
CA SER A 186 7.37 2.85 14.56
C SER A 186 6.40 2.21 15.56
N GLY A 187 5.69 3.02 16.35
CA GLY A 187 4.69 2.54 17.31
C GLY A 187 3.43 2.00 16.62
N GLU A 188 2.92 2.73 15.62
CA GLU A 188 1.79 2.28 14.79
C GLU A 188 2.16 1.06 13.96
N LEU A 189 3.40 1.00 13.45
CA LEU A 189 3.92 -0.20 12.80
C LEU A 189 3.85 -1.40 13.74
N ALA A 190 4.35 -1.27 14.97
CA ALA A 190 4.30 -2.34 15.96
C ALA A 190 2.85 -2.76 16.28
N LYS A 191 1.91 -1.81 16.39
CA LYS A 191 0.48 -2.11 16.58
C LYS A 191 -0.11 -2.87 15.39
N ALA A 192 0.22 -2.51 14.16
CA ALA A 192 -0.26 -3.21 12.97
C ALA A 192 0.18 -4.69 12.97
N ILE A 193 1.46 -4.96 13.31
CA ILE A 193 1.94 -6.34 13.47
C ILE A 193 1.22 -7.04 14.63
N ALA A 194 1.09 -6.38 15.79
CA ALA A 194 0.38 -6.93 16.94
C ALA A 194 -1.09 -7.31 16.62
N CYS A 195 -1.77 -6.53 15.77
CA CYS A 195 -3.13 -6.83 15.31
C CYS A 195 -3.22 -8.02 14.34
N GLY A 196 -2.09 -8.55 13.85
CA GLY A 196 -2.06 -9.74 13.01
C GLY A 196 -1.48 -9.55 11.62
N ALA A 197 -0.94 -8.38 11.28
CA ALA A 197 -0.24 -8.17 10.02
C ALA A 197 1.12 -8.89 9.99
N ASP A 198 1.49 -9.39 8.81
CA ASP A 198 2.78 -10.02 8.54
C ASP A 198 3.80 -9.02 7.99
N ALA A 199 3.32 -7.96 7.33
CA ALA A 199 4.11 -6.83 6.87
C ALA A 199 3.28 -5.53 6.84
N VAL A 200 3.95 -4.40 6.62
CA VAL A 200 3.31 -3.08 6.50
C VAL A 200 3.75 -2.41 5.20
N MET A 201 2.87 -1.61 4.61
CA MET A 201 3.19 -0.65 3.56
C MET A 201 3.45 0.71 4.19
N LEU A 202 4.59 1.32 3.88
CA LEU A 202 4.99 2.62 4.42
C LEU A 202 5.01 3.67 3.29
N GLY A 203 4.05 4.60 3.33
CA GLY A 203 3.98 5.74 2.41
C GLY A 203 4.71 6.96 2.96
N THR A 204 4.00 7.79 3.73
CA THR A 204 4.55 9.04 4.28
C THR A 204 5.84 8.89 5.09
N PRO A 205 6.07 7.82 5.88
CA PRO A 205 7.34 7.68 6.59
C PRO A 205 8.55 7.60 5.64
N LEU A 206 8.42 6.92 4.51
CA LEU A 206 9.51 6.76 3.54
C LEU A 206 9.68 7.99 2.64
N ALA A 207 8.62 8.77 2.44
CA ALA A 207 8.69 10.02 1.67
C ALA A 207 9.57 11.10 2.33
N THR A 208 9.93 10.92 3.61
CA THR A 208 10.90 11.77 4.31
C THR A 208 12.35 11.52 3.90
N ALA A 209 12.65 10.35 3.31
CA ALA A 209 14.01 9.96 2.94
C ALA A 209 14.57 10.81 1.78
N ALA A 210 15.88 11.03 1.74
CA ALA A 210 16.56 11.80 0.69
C ALA A 210 16.35 11.20 -0.73
N GLU A 211 16.30 9.87 -0.80
CA GLU A 211 16.11 9.08 -2.03
C GLU A 211 14.66 9.14 -2.56
N ALA A 212 13.70 9.58 -1.74
CA ALA A 212 12.32 9.75 -2.19
C ALA A 212 12.23 10.86 -3.25
N LEU A 213 11.65 10.53 -4.41
CA LEU A 213 11.56 11.43 -5.57
C LEU A 213 10.67 12.66 -5.31
N GLY A 214 9.77 12.58 -4.33
CA GLY A 214 8.84 13.65 -3.98
C GLY A 214 9.48 14.85 -3.28
N GLY A 215 10.77 14.80 -2.94
CA GLY A 215 11.46 15.95 -2.34
C GLY A 215 10.88 16.39 -0.99
N GLY A 216 10.35 15.46 -0.20
CA GLY A 216 9.62 15.75 1.04
C GLY A 216 8.11 15.94 0.85
N TRP A 217 7.60 15.82 -0.37
CA TRP A 217 6.17 15.75 -0.66
C TRP A 217 5.72 14.31 -0.93
N TYR A 218 4.46 14.04 -0.58
CA TYR A 218 3.77 12.77 -0.79
C TYR A 218 2.38 13.00 -1.39
N TRP A 219 1.92 12.09 -2.25
CA TRP A 219 0.52 12.04 -2.69
C TRP A 219 0.13 10.61 -3.08
N PRO A 220 -1.13 10.21 -2.82
CA PRO A 220 -1.65 8.92 -3.31
C PRO A 220 -1.93 9.00 -4.82
N SER A 221 -1.93 7.84 -5.50
CA SER A 221 -2.36 7.78 -6.92
C SER A 221 -3.80 8.27 -7.14
N ALA A 222 -4.66 8.18 -6.12
CA ALA A 222 -6.04 8.65 -6.17
C ALA A 222 -6.17 10.19 -6.24
N ALA A 223 -5.11 10.95 -5.94
CA ALA A 223 -5.08 12.40 -6.13
C ALA A 223 -5.18 12.80 -7.62
N ALA A 224 -4.75 11.92 -8.53
CA ALA A 224 -4.77 12.16 -9.97
C ALA A 224 -6.06 11.70 -10.67
N HIS A 225 -7.08 11.25 -9.92
CA HIS A 225 -8.31 10.76 -10.52
C HIS A 225 -9.01 11.87 -11.32
N PRO A 226 -9.45 11.62 -12.58
CA PRO A 226 -9.76 12.67 -13.54
C PRO A 226 -11.01 13.50 -13.20
N SER A 227 -11.99 12.91 -12.52
CA SER A 227 -13.24 13.59 -12.17
C SER A 227 -13.39 13.82 -10.66
N LEU A 228 -13.08 12.80 -9.87
CA LEU A 228 -13.19 12.81 -8.42
C LEU A 228 -11.84 12.49 -7.73
N PRO A 229 -10.92 13.47 -7.61
CA PRO A 229 -9.66 13.29 -6.88
C PRO A 229 -9.95 12.99 -5.41
N ARG A 230 -9.27 11.99 -4.87
CA ARG A 230 -9.44 11.51 -3.47
C ARG A 230 -8.12 11.53 -2.70
N GLY A 231 -7.32 12.55 -2.98
CA GLY A 231 -6.12 12.85 -2.24
C GLY A 231 -5.55 14.20 -2.62
N ALA A 232 -4.68 14.70 -1.76
CA ALA A 232 -3.95 15.95 -1.91
C ALA A 232 -2.45 15.69 -1.81
N LEU A 233 -1.66 16.71 -2.15
CA LEU A 233 -0.24 16.71 -1.85
C LEU A 233 -0.02 17.08 -0.39
N LEU A 234 0.76 16.27 0.30
CA LEU A 234 1.15 16.48 1.68
C LEU A 234 2.65 16.73 1.76
N GLN A 235 3.05 17.82 2.41
CA GLN A 235 4.44 18.04 2.77
C GLN A 235 4.75 17.27 4.05
N VAL A 236 5.60 16.25 3.95
CA VAL A 236 5.95 15.32 5.05
C VAL A 236 7.35 15.53 5.60
N ALA A 237 8.20 16.27 4.89
CA ALA A 237 9.53 16.65 5.37
C ALA A 237 9.91 18.05 4.90
N LEU A 238 10.64 18.76 5.75
CA LEU A 238 11.21 20.08 5.51
C LEU A 238 12.73 20.03 5.67
N GLY A 239 13.43 20.83 4.88
CA GLY A 239 14.88 20.99 5.02
C GLY A 239 15.68 19.74 4.64
N GLU A 240 16.73 19.45 5.42
CA GLU A 240 17.64 18.33 5.16
C GLU A 240 16.97 16.98 5.45
N ARG A 241 16.89 16.13 4.42
CA ARG A 241 16.26 14.81 4.49
C ARG A 241 17.30 13.72 4.81
N PRO A 242 17.04 12.80 5.76
CA PRO A 242 17.96 11.72 6.07
C PRO A 242 17.98 10.65 4.97
N PRO A 243 19.06 9.87 4.83
CA PRO A 243 19.06 8.69 3.95
C PRO A 243 18.02 7.66 4.38
N LEU A 244 17.46 6.92 3.42
CA LEU A 244 16.47 5.86 3.65
C LEU A 244 16.95 4.83 4.67
N ALA A 245 18.25 4.48 4.62
CA ALA A 245 18.86 3.58 5.58
C ALA A 245 18.70 4.06 7.03
N ARG A 246 18.78 5.37 7.28
CA ARG A 246 18.58 5.98 8.60
C ARG A 246 17.11 6.05 8.99
N VAL A 247 16.21 6.34 8.04
CA VAL A 247 14.75 6.26 8.26
C VAL A 247 14.36 4.86 8.75
N LEU A 248 14.89 3.82 8.10
CA LEU A 248 14.58 2.43 8.44
C LEU A 248 15.30 1.93 9.70
N ASN A 249 16.62 2.14 9.78
CA ASN A 249 17.49 1.43 10.74
C ASN A 249 18.20 2.35 11.74
N GLY A 250 18.01 3.66 11.64
CA GLY A 250 18.63 4.65 12.52
C GLY A 250 20.12 4.93 12.22
N PRO A 251 20.84 5.56 13.17
CA PRO A 251 20.35 5.99 14.47
C PRO A 251 19.28 7.08 14.38
N SER A 252 18.32 7.04 15.30
CA SER A 252 17.29 8.08 15.43
C SER A 252 17.76 9.17 16.39
N ASN A 253 17.56 10.43 16.01
CA ASN A 253 17.57 11.61 16.88
C ASN A 253 16.15 12.17 17.09
N ASP A 254 15.14 11.42 16.64
CA ASP A 254 13.72 11.75 16.74
C ASP A 254 13.07 10.87 17.83
N PRO A 255 12.45 11.48 18.87
CA PRO A 255 11.73 10.74 19.89
C PRO A 255 10.31 10.31 19.47
N PHE A 256 9.81 10.73 18.30
CA PHE A 256 8.43 10.49 17.85
C PHE A 256 8.27 9.24 16.98
N GLY A 257 9.37 8.53 16.69
CA GLY A 257 9.34 7.25 15.97
C GLY A 257 9.20 7.37 14.46
N SER A 258 9.51 8.54 13.88
CA SER A 258 9.61 8.77 12.43
C SER A 258 10.92 8.25 11.83
N LEU A 259 11.95 8.03 12.66
CA LEU A 259 13.23 7.43 12.27
C LEU A 259 13.50 6.13 13.04
N ASN A 260 14.33 5.28 12.45
CA ASN A 260 14.66 3.95 12.96
C ASN A 260 13.40 3.09 13.19
N VAL A 261 12.49 3.07 12.21
CA VAL A 261 11.21 2.37 12.36
C VAL A 261 11.37 0.87 12.65
N VAL A 262 12.41 0.24 12.08
CA VAL A 262 12.75 -1.16 12.34
C VAL A 262 13.28 -1.34 13.77
N GLY A 263 14.12 -0.42 14.26
CA GLY A 263 14.61 -0.45 15.63
C GLY A 263 13.49 -0.22 16.65
N GLY A 264 12.51 0.63 16.34
CA GLY A 264 11.31 0.82 17.14
C GLY A 264 10.49 -0.47 17.26
N LEU A 265 10.21 -1.14 16.14
CA LEU A 265 9.55 -2.45 16.14
C LEU A 265 10.28 -3.48 16.99
N ARG A 266 11.60 -3.65 16.77
CA ARG A 266 12.43 -4.60 17.54
C ARG A 266 12.38 -4.30 19.05
N ARG A 267 12.43 -3.03 19.44
CA ARG A 267 12.34 -2.63 20.86
C ARG A 267 10.95 -2.89 21.43
N SER A 268 9.88 -2.65 20.68
CA SER A 268 8.50 -2.98 21.09
C SER A 268 8.34 -4.48 21.35
N MET A 269 8.79 -5.32 20.41
CA MET A 269 8.78 -6.77 20.55
C MET A 269 9.58 -7.23 21.76
N ALA A 270 10.82 -6.75 21.91
CA ALA A 270 11.68 -7.12 23.04
C ALA A 270 11.08 -6.72 24.40
N LYS A 271 10.46 -5.55 24.50
CA LYS A 271 9.77 -5.10 25.73
C LYS A 271 8.52 -5.92 26.04
N ALA A 272 7.85 -6.43 25.02
CA ALA A 272 6.70 -7.32 25.17
C ALA A 272 7.09 -8.80 25.35
N GLY A 273 8.39 -9.15 25.26
CA GLY A 273 8.88 -10.52 25.44
C GLY A 273 8.87 -11.40 24.19
N TYR A 274 8.85 -10.81 22.99
CA TYR A 274 8.79 -11.54 21.71
C TYR A 274 10.07 -11.37 20.88
N CYS A 275 10.45 -12.42 20.14
CA CYS A 275 11.66 -12.44 19.30
C CYS A 275 11.38 -12.60 17.79
N ASP A 276 10.15 -12.93 17.39
CA ASP A 276 9.72 -13.04 15.99
C ASP A 276 8.35 -12.38 15.76
N LEU A 277 8.09 -11.99 14.51
CA LEU A 277 6.88 -11.25 14.15
C LEU A 277 5.61 -12.08 14.36
N LYS A 278 5.68 -13.40 14.13
CA LYS A 278 4.50 -14.26 14.14
C LYS A 278 3.99 -14.48 15.56
N GLU A 279 4.89 -14.71 16.51
CA GLU A 279 4.55 -14.79 17.92
C GLU A 279 4.10 -13.42 18.45
N PHE A 280 4.69 -12.31 17.98
CA PHE A 280 4.26 -10.97 18.38
C PHE A 280 2.80 -10.64 18.00
N GLN A 281 2.22 -11.31 17.00
CA GLN A 281 0.79 -11.20 16.68
C GLN A 281 -0.13 -11.75 17.81
N LYS A 282 0.42 -12.39 18.85
CA LYS A 282 -0.31 -12.90 20.02
C LYS A 282 -0.19 -11.98 21.25
N VAL A 283 0.51 -10.85 21.13
CA VAL A 283 0.68 -9.91 22.24
C VAL A 283 -0.66 -9.38 22.72
N GLU A 284 -0.79 -9.19 24.04
CA GLU A 284 -1.99 -8.59 24.61
C GLU A 284 -2.13 -7.13 24.17
N LEU A 285 -3.34 -6.75 23.79
CA LEU A 285 -3.71 -5.40 23.43
C LEU A 285 -4.69 -4.84 24.44
N THR A 286 -4.43 -3.61 24.89
CA THR A 286 -5.36 -2.84 25.71
C THR A 286 -5.90 -1.67 24.90
N VAL A 287 -7.22 -1.51 24.87
CA VAL A 287 -7.85 -0.32 24.30
C VAL A 287 -7.90 0.76 25.38
N GLY A 288 -7.08 1.79 25.21
CA GLY A 288 -7.08 2.96 26.11
C GLY A 288 -8.32 3.82 25.86
N SER A 289 -8.85 4.38 26.95
CA SER A 289 -9.89 5.41 26.96
C SER A 289 -9.35 6.78 26.56
#